data_AF-A0A930W097-F1
#
_entry.id   AF-A0A930W097-F1
#
_cell.length_a   1.000
_cell.length_b   1.000
_cell.length_c   1.000
_cell.angle_alpha   90.00
_cell.angle_beta   90.00
_cell.angle_gamma   90.00
#
_symmetry.space_group_name_H-M   'P 1'
#
loop_
_entity.id
_entity.type
_entity.pdbx_description
1 polymer ?
#
loop_
_entity_poly.entity_id
_entity_poly.type
_entity_poly.pdbx_seq_one_letter_code
_entity_poly.pdbx_strand_id
1 'polypeptide(L)'
;MYIRLSARRTKAYYQEIMAQAMAETDHLRKMSPELALYEVIYAQLMDLKEQVIDRGMVIPRSVLYKRYTLGTIAVKNFDEEHDPYAQKLCDCYGGALDYHEMP
;
A
#
# COMPACT_ATOMS: atom_id res chain seq x y z
N MET A 1 12.20 0.59 11.58
CA MET A 1 12.75 1.41 10.49
C MET A 1 12.28 0.80 9.19
N TYR A 2 11.67 1.60 8.30
CA TYR A 2 11.18 1.10 7.02
C TYR A 2 12.34 0.84 6.05
N ILE A 3 12.21 -0.23 5.26
CA ILE A 3 13.14 -0.66 4.21
C ILE A 3 12.25 -0.99 3.00
N ARG A 4 12.69 -0.63 1.79
CA ARG A 4 11.94 -0.98 0.57
C ARG A 4 11.69 -2.49 0.51
N LEU A 5 10.47 -2.89 0.16
CA LEU A 5 10.07 -4.29 0.01
C LEU A 5 10.97 -5.04 -0.97
N SER A 6 11.46 -4.36 -2.02
CA SER A 6 12.40 -4.91 -2.99
C SER A 6 13.70 -5.42 -2.35
N ALA A 7 14.12 -4.86 -1.21
CA ALA A 7 15.29 -5.31 -0.47
C ALA A 7 14.98 -6.42 0.56
N ARG A 8 13.71 -6.59 0.96
CA ARG A 8 13.27 -7.63 1.91
C ARG A 8 11.92 -8.23 1.47
N ARG A 9 11.95 -8.98 0.37
CA ARG A 9 10.74 -9.50 -0.28
C ARG A 9 10.25 -10.79 0.39
N THR A 10 9.58 -10.67 1.55
CA THR A 10 8.90 -11.78 2.23
C THR A 10 7.44 -11.43 2.51
N LYS A 11 6.57 -12.45 2.63
CA LYS A 11 5.14 -12.23 2.98
C LYS A 11 5.00 -11.53 4.32
N ALA A 12 5.78 -11.96 5.32
CA ALA A 12 5.75 -11.37 6.65
C ALA A 12 6.11 -9.88 6.61
N TYR A 13 7.10 -9.49 5.80
CA TYR A 13 7.48 -8.08 5.70
C TYR A 13 6.49 -7.26 4.89
N TYR A 14 5.90 -7.82 3.83
CA TYR A 14 4.81 -7.18 3.10
C TYR A 14 3.61 -6.88 4.02
N GLN A 15 3.22 -7.84 4.87
CA GLN A 15 2.15 -7.66 5.86
C GLN A 15 2.50 -6.57 6.88
N GLU A 16 3.76 -6.49 7.32
CA GLU A 16 4.25 -5.44 8.21
C GLU A 16 4.14 -4.05 7.56
N ILE A 17 4.58 -3.92 6.29
CA ILE A 17 4.47 -2.66 5.52
C ILE A 17 3.00 -2.26 5.36
N MET A 18 2.13 -3.21 5.00
CA MET A 18 0.68 -2.96 4.87
C MET A 18 0.08 -2.44 6.18
N ALA A 19 0.41 -3.07 7.31
CA ALA A 19 -0.07 -2.63 8.62
C ALA A 19 0.45 -1.23 8.98
N GLN A 20 1.72 -0.94 8.71
CA GLN A 20 2.31 0.39 8.94
C GLN A 20 1.63 1.46 8.07
N ALA A 21 1.46 1.19 6.77
CA ALA A 21 0.79 2.11 5.85
C ALA A 21 -0.65 2.41 6.27
N MET A 22 -1.39 1.39 6.70
CA MET A 22 -2.77 1.56 7.20
C MET A 22 -2.81 2.38 8.48
N ALA A 23 -1.93 2.12 9.45
CA ALA A 23 -1.87 2.85 10.72
C ALA A 23 -1.52 4.33 10.51
N GLU A 24 -0.52 4.60 9.66
CA GLU A 24 -0.11 5.97 9.32
C GLU A 24 -1.22 6.71 8.55
N THR A 25 -1.88 6.04 7.60
CA THR A 25 -3.02 6.63 6.86
C THR A 25 -4.20 6.92 7.80
N ASP A 26 -4.54 6.03 8.74
CA ASP A 26 -5.62 6.27 9.70
C ASP A 26 -5.29 7.43 10.65
N HIS A 27 -4.02 7.61 11.01
CA HIS A 27 -3.58 8.79 11.76
C HIS A 27 -3.77 10.07 10.95
N LEU A 28 -3.30 10.11 9.70
CA LEU A 28 -3.46 11.28 8.81
C LEU A 28 -4.94 11.62 8.56
N ARG A 29 -5.77 10.60 8.37
CA ARG A 29 -7.23 10.72 8.20
C ARG A 29 -7.91 11.37 9.41
N LYS A 30 -7.44 11.07 10.62
CA LYS A 30 -7.97 11.67 11.87
C LYS A 30 -7.44 13.09 12.09
N MET A 31 -6.21 13.37 11.66
CA MET A 31 -5.58 14.68 11.80
C MET A 31 -6.07 15.71 10.78
N SER A 32 -6.46 15.24 9.59
CA SER A 32 -6.95 16.06 8.48
C SER A 32 -8.22 15.47 7.87
N PRO A 33 -9.34 15.41 8.62
CA PRO A 33 -10.60 14.80 8.16
C PRO A 33 -11.21 15.50 6.94
N GLU A 34 -10.85 16.75 6.69
CA GLU A 34 -11.25 17.51 5.50
C GLU A 34 -10.56 17.04 4.21
N LEU A 35 -9.43 16.34 4.33
CA LEU A 35 -8.69 15.80 3.19
C LEU A 35 -9.21 14.40 2.84
N ALA A 36 -10.21 14.36 1.95
CA ALA A 36 -10.81 13.12 1.44
C ALA A 36 -9.78 12.13 0.84
N LEU A 37 -8.59 12.61 0.46
CA LEU A 37 -7.49 11.78 -0.03
C LEU A 37 -7.15 10.62 0.93
N TYR A 38 -7.08 10.87 2.23
CA TYR A 38 -6.67 9.84 3.20
C TYR A 38 -7.73 8.75 3.38
N GLU A 39 -9.02 9.10 3.26
CA GLU A 39 -10.11 8.11 3.23
C GLU A 39 -9.99 7.20 2.00
N VAL A 40 -9.69 7.78 0.84
CA VAL A 40 -9.48 7.03 -0.41
C VAL A 40 -8.26 6.10 -0.31
N ILE A 41 -7.14 6.56 0.25
CA ILE A 41 -5.95 5.73 0.47
C ILE A 41 -6.29 4.57 1.43
N TYR A 42 -6.95 4.87 2.56
CA TYR A 42 -7.26 3.88 3.58
C TYR A 42 -8.17 2.77 3.04
N ALA A 43 -9.22 3.14 2.30
CA ALA A 43 -10.13 2.18 1.69
C ALA A 43 -9.41 1.25 0.69
N GLN A 44 -8.47 1.79 -0.09
CA GLN A 44 -7.69 0.97 -1.04
C GLN A 44 -6.70 0.03 -0.35
N LEU A 45 -6.03 0.47 0.71
CA LEU A 45 -5.15 -0.39 1.52
C LEU A 45 -5.95 -1.52 2.18
N MET A 46 -7.13 -1.20 2.71
CA MET A 46 -8.01 -2.19 3.33
C MET A 46 -8.49 -3.25 2.34
N ASP A 47 -8.97 -2.84 1.15
CA ASP A 47 -9.37 -3.80 0.11
C ASP A 47 -8.16 -4.63 -0.37
N LEU A 48 -6.99 -4.03 -0.59
CA LEU A 48 -5.78 -4.80 -0.96
C LEU A 48 -5.41 -5.83 0.11
N LYS A 49 -5.39 -5.46 1.38
CA LYS A 49 -5.13 -6.39 2.49
C LYS A 49 -6.14 -7.54 2.45
N GLU A 50 -7.43 -7.23 2.32
CA GLU A 50 -8.47 -8.26 2.31
C GLU A 50 -8.29 -9.22 1.11
N GLN A 51 -8.12 -8.70 -0.09
CA GLN A 51 -8.02 -9.53 -1.30
C GLN A 51 -6.71 -10.34 -1.32
N VAL A 52 -5.58 -9.69 -1.06
CA VAL A 52 -4.24 -10.28 -1.29
C VAL A 52 -3.77 -11.09 -0.08
N ILE A 53 -3.89 -10.53 1.13
CA ILE A 53 -3.35 -11.15 2.35
C ILE A 53 -4.37 -12.11 2.94
N ASP A 54 -5.60 -11.65 3.20
CA ASP A 54 -6.58 -12.44 3.96
C ASP A 54 -7.22 -13.54 3.11
N ARG A 55 -7.54 -13.23 1.85
CA ARG A 55 -8.13 -14.19 0.89
C ARG A 55 -7.09 -14.91 0.02
N GLY A 56 -5.83 -14.47 0.04
CA GLY A 56 -4.75 -15.07 -0.77
C GLY A 56 -4.96 -14.93 -2.28
N MET A 57 -5.72 -13.95 -2.75
CA MET A 57 -6.02 -13.80 -4.17
C MET A 57 -4.81 -13.30 -4.94
N VAL A 58 -4.56 -13.92 -6.09
CA VAL A 58 -3.61 -13.41 -7.08
C VAL A 58 -4.34 -12.36 -7.92
N ILE A 59 -3.95 -11.09 -7.78
CA ILE A 59 -4.56 -9.99 -8.54
C ILE A 59 -3.81 -9.79 -9.86
N PRO A 60 -4.45 -9.94 -11.02
CA PRO A 60 -3.82 -9.64 -12.31
C PRO A 60 -3.43 -8.18 -12.41
N ARG A 61 -2.31 -7.89 -13.07
CA ARG A 61 -1.81 -6.52 -13.27
C ARG A 61 -2.85 -5.55 -13.85
N SER A 62 -3.64 -6.01 -14.82
CA SER A 62 -4.73 -5.22 -15.43
C SER A 62 -5.82 -4.84 -14.43
N VAL A 63 -6.15 -5.72 -13.48
CA VAL A 63 -7.12 -5.46 -12.41
C VAL A 63 -6.54 -4.48 -11.41
N LEU A 64 -5.28 -4.71 -10.99
CA LEU A 64 -4.60 -3.82 -10.05
C LEU A 64 -4.58 -2.37 -10.57
N TYR A 65 -4.15 -2.18 -11.83
CA TYR A 65 -4.00 -0.85 -12.45
C TYR A 65 -5.33 -0.14 -12.69
N LYS A 66 -6.43 -0.89 -12.86
CA LYS A 66 -7.76 -0.33 -13.04
C LYS A 66 -8.43 0.02 -11.72
N ARG A 67 -8.19 -0.77 -10.67
CA ARG A 67 -8.96 -0.72 -9.42
C ARG A 67 -8.29 0.13 -8.34
N TYR A 68 -6.96 0.24 -8.34
CA TYR A 68 -6.21 0.98 -7.33
C TYR A 68 -5.39 2.09 -7.96
N THR A 69 -5.33 3.22 -7.25
CA THR A 69 -4.61 4.43 -7.63
C THR A 69 -3.48 4.77 -6.66
N LEU A 70 -3.18 3.90 -5.68
CA LEU A 70 -2.15 4.10 -4.66
C LEU A 70 -0.79 4.55 -5.23
N GLY A 71 -0.29 3.89 -6.28
CA GLY A 71 0.96 4.30 -6.92
C GLY A 71 0.89 5.70 -7.55
N THR A 72 -0.23 6.06 -8.17
CA THR A 72 -0.44 7.41 -8.71
C THR A 72 -0.58 8.45 -7.59
N ILE A 73 -1.27 8.11 -6.51
CA ILE A 73 -1.44 8.97 -5.35
C ILE A 73 -0.07 9.27 -4.71
N ALA A 74 0.75 8.24 -4.50
CA ALA A 74 2.10 8.35 -3.96
C ALA A 74 2.94 9.35 -4.76
N VAL A 75 3.02 9.19 -6.08
CA VAL A 75 3.84 10.05 -6.95
C VAL A 75 3.31 11.48 -7.08
N LYS A 76 1.98 11.68 -7.08
CA LYS A 76 1.39 13.00 -7.32
C LYS A 76 1.21 13.87 -6.07
N ASN A 77 1.08 13.26 -4.91
CA ASN A 77 0.73 13.97 -3.67
C ASN A 77 1.84 13.93 -2.62
N PHE A 78 2.85 13.09 -2.80
CA PHE A 78 3.95 12.90 -1.86
C PHE A 78 5.28 12.84 -2.61
N ASP A 79 6.38 13.00 -1.89
CA ASP A 79 7.73 12.84 -2.45
C ASP A 79 8.09 11.34 -2.46
N GLU A 80 7.79 10.63 -3.55
CA GLU A 80 8.05 9.19 -3.65
C GLU A 80 9.52 8.79 -3.45
N GLU A 81 10.45 9.71 -3.72
CA GLU A 81 11.89 9.46 -3.61
C GLU A 81 12.37 9.55 -2.16
N HIS A 82 11.85 10.50 -1.38
CA HIS A 82 12.36 10.80 -0.03
C HIS A 82 11.36 10.57 1.11
N ASP A 83 10.06 10.40 0.82
CA ASP A 83 9.02 10.19 1.83
C ASP A 83 8.79 8.68 2.08
N PRO A 84 9.14 8.16 3.28
CA PRO A 84 8.88 6.77 3.63
C PRO A 84 7.41 6.38 3.58
N TYR A 85 6.46 7.31 3.74
CA TYR A 85 5.04 7.02 3.59
C TYR A 85 4.69 6.74 2.12
N ALA A 86 5.12 7.60 1.20
CA ALA A 86 4.93 7.42 -0.23
C ALA A 86 5.51 6.08 -0.72
N GLN A 87 6.72 5.74 -0.25
CA GLN A 87 7.38 4.49 -0.58
C GLN A 87 6.62 3.27 -0.05
N LYS A 88 6.08 3.33 1.17
CA LYS A 88 5.19 2.28 1.71
C LYS A 88 3.94 2.09 0.86
N LEU A 89 3.31 3.17 0.40
CA LEU A 89 2.14 3.08 -0.50
C LEU A 89 2.50 2.41 -1.83
N CYS A 90 3.65 2.78 -2.42
CA CYS A 90 4.18 2.14 -3.63
C CYS A 90 4.46 0.65 -3.42
N ASP A 91 5.08 0.28 -2.29
CA ASP A 91 5.39 -1.11 -1.98
C ASP A 91 4.14 -1.94 -1.68
N CYS A 92 3.12 -1.37 -1.01
CA CYS A 92 1.82 -2.01 -0.83
C CYS A 92 1.14 -2.30 -2.18
N TYR A 93 1.15 -1.31 -3.07
CA TYR A 93 0.56 -1.41 -4.40
C TYR A 93 1.32 -2.39 -5.31
N GLY A 94 2.64 -2.24 -5.41
CA GLY A 94 3.49 -3.09 -6.27
C GLY A 94 3.58 -4.53 -5.77
N GLY A 95 3.78 -4.71 -4.47
CA GLY A 95 3.92 -6.03 -3.85
C GLY A 95 2.64 -6.88 -3.90
N ALA A 96 1.49 -6.27 -4.19
CA ALA A 96 0.24 -7.00 -4.40
C ALA A 96 0.29 -7.92 -5.65
N LEU A 97 1.10 -7.56 -6.66
CA LEU A 97 1.22 -8.35 -7.90
C LEU A 97 1.86 -9.72 -7.67
N ASP A 98 2.79 -9.77 -6.73
CA ASP A 98 3.72 -10.89 -6.58
C ASP A 98 3.77 -11.43 -5.15
N TYR A 99 2.90 -10.96 -4.26
CA TYR A 99 2.73 -11.45 -2.89
C TYR A 99 2.64 -12.97 -2.80
N HIS A 100 1.90 -13.60 -3.72
CA HIS A 100 1.72 -15.04 -3.75
C HIS A 100 3.04 -15.82 -3.94
N GLU A 101 4.01 -15.23 -4.63
CA GLU A 101 5.34 -15.79 -4.91
C GLU A 101 6.38 -15.45 -3.83
N MET A 102 6.04 -14.57 -2.88
CA MET A 102 6.98 -14.19 -1.84
C MET A 102 7.22 -15.35 -0.86
N PRO A 103 8.48 -15.56 -0.42
CA PRO A 103 8.80 -16.50 0.66
C PRO A 103 8.19 -16.10 2.00
#